data_AF-A0A7Y2Z8P8-F1
#
_entry.id   AF-A0A7Y2Z8P8-F1
#
_cell.length_a   1.000
_cell.length_b   1.000
_cell.length_c   1.000
_cell.angle_alpha   90.00
_cell.angle_beta   90.00
_cell.angle_gamma   90.00
#
_symmetry.space_group_name_H-M   'P 1'
#
loop_
_entity.id
_entity.type
_entity.pdbx_description
1 polymer ?
#
loop_
_entity_poly.entity_id
_entity_poly.type
_entity_poly.pdbx_seq_one_letter_code
_entity_poly.pdbx_strand_id
1 'polypeptide(L)' 'YMMTPDNHFYLGRLPGMHDVFCAALTGHGFKFAPVLGELLADLLTDMPSEIDITLFSPDRFTTQLI' A
#
# COMPACT_ATOMS: atom_id res chain seq x y z
N TYR A 1 -10.47 6.28 12.47
CA TYR A 1 -9.26 6.01 11.67
C TYR A 1 -9.49 4.77 10.81
N MET A 2 -8.93 4.71 9.61
CA MET A 2 -8.99 3.53 8.74
C MET A 2 -7.94 2.51 9.20
N MET A 3 -8.37 1.42 9.81
CA MET A 3 -7.50 0.40 10.41
C MET A 3 -7.48 -0.87 9.57
N THR A 4 -6.29 -1.46 9.42
CA THR A 4 -6.10 -2.82 8.91
C THR A 4 -6.07 -3.80 10.09
N PRO A 5 -6.42 -5.08 9.88
CA PRO A 5 -6.40 -6.09 10.96
C PRO A 5 -5.04 -6.26 11.64
N ASP A 6 -3.96 -6.02 10.92
CA ASP A 6 -2.57 -6.18 11.38
C ASP A 6 -1.92 -4.87 11.83
N ASN A 7 -2.65 -3.74 11.76
CA ASN A 7 -2.16 -2.39 12.06
C ASN A 7 -0.98 -1.91 11.20
N HIS A 8 -0.68 -2.57 10.08
CA HIS A 8 0.27 -2.09 9.08
C HIS A 8 -0.43 -1.33 7.97
N PHE A 9 0.31 -0.48 7.24
CA PHE A 9 -0.26 0.21 6.09
C PHE A 9 -0.79 -0.78 5.05
N TYR A 10 -1.79 -0.34 4.31
CA TYR A 10 -2.25 -0.99 3.08
C TYR A 10 -1.95 -0.02 1.96
N LEU A 11 -1.08 -0.37 1.02
CA LEU A 11 -0.60 0.53 -0.02
C LEU A 11 -0.32 -0.26 -1.30
N GLY A 12 -1.10 -0.03 -2.35
CA GLY A 12 -0.85 -0.65 -3.65
C GLY A 12 -2.10 -0.78 -4.52
N ARG A 13 -1.97 -1.56 -5.60
CA ARG A 13 -3.07 -1.88 -6.52
C ARG A 13 -4.09 -2.78 -5.84
N LEU A 14 -5.37 -2.52 -6.06
CA LEU A 14 -6.44 -3.36 -5.56
C LEU A 14 -6.38 -4.73 -6.28
N PRO A 15 -6.33 -5.87 -5.56
CA PRO A 15 -6.22 -7.17 -6.20
C PRO A 15 -7.36 -7.40 -7.21
N GLY A 16 -6.99 -7.78 -8.44
CA GLY A 16 -7.93 -7.96 -9.55
C GLY A 16 -8.28 -6.69 -10.34
N MET A 17 -7.77 -5.51 -9.96
CA MET A 17 -7.98 -4.26 -10.69
C MET A 17 -6.65 -3.53 -10.93
N HIS A 18 -6.26 -3.39 -12.21
CA HIS A 18 -4.98 -2.74 -12.53
C HIS A 18 -4.96 -1.24 -12.23
N ASP A 19 -6.05 -0.51 -12.44
CA ASP A 19 -6.04 0.96 -12.46
C ASP A 19 -6.56 1.57 -11.14
N VAL A 20 -6.79 0.74 -10.13
CA VAL A 20 -7.31 1.17 -8.84
C VAL A 20 -6.25 0.95 -7.77
N PHE A 21 -5.92 2.03 -7.07
CA PHE A 21 -5.00 2.02 -5.94
C PHE A 21 -5.76 2.29 -4.65
N CYS A 22 -5.28 1.70 -3.56
CA CYS A 22 -5.89 1.82 -2.26
C CYS A 22 -4.84 2.11 -1.19
N ALA A 23 -5.23 2.95 -0.22
CA ALA A 23 -4.37 3.37 0.89
C ALA A 23 -5.13 3.32 2.22
N ALA A 24 -4.59 2.60 3.22
CA ALA A 24 -5.01 2.69 4.62
C ALA A 24 -3.79 2.95 5.51
N LEU A 25 -3.83 4.03 6.30
CA LEU A 25 -2.66 4.55 7.02
C LEU A 25 -2.72 4.43 8.55
N THR A 26 -3.64 3.59 9.05
CA THR A 26 -3.65 3.04 10.43
C THR A 26 -3.49 4.05 11.57
N GLY A 27 -3.99 5.28 11.39
CA GLY A 27 -4.00 6.33 12.42
C GLY A 27 -2.66 7.01 12.69
N HIS A 28 -1.58 6.59 12.02
CA HIS A 28 -0.25 7.19 12.21
C HIS A 28 0.45 7.56 10.88
N GLY A 29 -0.27 7.56 9.76
CA GLY A 29 0.26 7.92 8.45
C GLY A 29 0.77 9.35 8.30
N PHE A 30 0.30 10.30 9.11
CA PHE A 30 0.63 11.72 8.93
C PHE A 30 2.13 12.00 8.95
N LYS A 31 2.88 11.39 9.89
CA LYS A 31 4.34 11.55 9.98
C LYS A 31 5.10 10.91 8.81
N PHE A 32 4.44 10.06 8.03
CA PHE A 32 4.99 9.40 6.86
C PHE A 32 4.46 10.00 5.54
N ALA A 33 3.64 11.05 5.59
CA ALA A 33 3.00 11.60 4.39
C ALA A 33 4.00 11.97 3.27
N PRO A 34 5.18 12.57 3.54
CA PRO A 34 6.14 12.86 2.48
C PRO A 34 6.65 11.61 1.76
N VAL A 35 7.11 10.60 2.51
CA VAL A 35 7.63 9.36 1.92
C VAL A 35 6.52 8.53 1.27
N LEU A 36 5.32 8.50 1.84
CA LEU A 36 4.17 7.81 1.23
C LEU A 36 3.77 8.45 -0.10
N GLY A 37 3.92 9.76 -0.26
CA GLY A 37 3.66 10.45 -1.52
C GLY A 37 4.64 10.03 -2.62
N GLU A 38 5.92 9.93 -2.29
CA GLU A 38 6.97 9.45 -3.20
C GLU A 38 6.72 7.98 -3.60
N LEU A 39 6.47 7.11 -2.63
CA LEU A 39 6.14 5.71 -2.87
C LEU A 39 4.92 5.53 -3.77
N LEU A 40 3.88 6.33 -3.56
CA LEU A 40 2.68 6.30 -4.39
C LEU A 40 2.96 6.80 -5.82
N ALA A 41 3.81 7.81 -5.99
CA ALA A 41 4.22 8.29 -7.30
C ALA A 41 4.98 7.20 -8.07
N ASP A 42 5.92 6.52 -7.41
CA ASP A 42 6.66 5.40 -8.00
C ASP A 42 5.72 4.28 -8.42
N LEU A 43 4.82 3.86 -7.52
CA LEU A 43 3.82 2.82 -7.78
C LEU A 43 2.87 3.16 -8.94
N LEU A 44 2.46 4.43 -9.06
CA LEU A 44 1.56 4.90 -10.11
C LEU A 44 2.27 5.03 -11.47
N THR A 45 3.59 5.21 -11.48
CA THR A 45 4.41 5.39 -12.68
C THR A 45 5.19 4.13 -13.06
N ASP A 46 4.95 3.01 -12.36
CA ASP A 46 5.68 1.74 -12.50
C ASP A 46 7.21 1.91 -12.38
N MET A 47 7.63 2.86 -11.54
CA MET A 47 9.03 3.07 -11.19
C MET A 47 9.41 2.19 -10.00
N PRO A 48 10.66 1.69 -9.94
CA PRO A 48 11.15 0.97 -8.78
C PRO A 48 11.28 1.92 -7.59
N SER A 49 10.78 1.51 -6.44
CA SER A 49 11.03 2.22 -5.18
C SER A 49 12.34 1.76 -4.54
N GLU A 50 13.06 2.69 -3.91
CA GLU A 50 14.25 2.38 -3.10
C GLU A 50 13.91 1.73 -1.75
N ILE A 51 12.63 1.79 -1.32
CA ILE A 51 12.17 1.27 -0.04
C ILE A 51 11.36 0.00 -0.27
N ASP A 52 11.71 -1.08 0.45
CA ASP A 52 10.91 -2.30 0.45
C ASP A 52 9.56 -2.04 1.16
N ILE A 53 8.49 -2.05 0.36
CA ILE A 53 7.11 -1.87 0.82
C ILE A 53 6.28 -3.16 0.75
N THR A 54 6.92 -4.32 0.60
CA THR A 54 6.23 -5.62 0.45
C THR A 54 5.25 -5.89 1.61
N LEU A 55 5.60 -5.50 2.84
CA LEU A 55 4.75 -5.61 4.03
C LEU A 55 3.41 -4.87 3.89
N PHE A 56 3.36 -3.81 3.07
CA PHE A 56 2.16 -2.98 2.89
C PHE A 56 1.31 -3.42 1.71
N SER A 57 1.76 -4.40 0.94
CA SER A 57 1.07 -4.89 -0.25
C SER A 57 -0.37 -5.30 0.07
N PRO A 58 -1.35 -4.92 -0.77
CA PRO A 58 -2.70 -5.44 -0.77
C PRO A 58 -2.79 -6.97 -0.80
N ASP A 59 -1.84 -7.63 -1.47
CA ASP A 59 -1.84 -9.07 -1.67
C ASP A 59 -1.64 -9.86 -0.38
N ARG A 60 -1.17 -9.23 0.70
CA ARG A 60 -0.98 -9.91 2.00
C ARG A 60 -2.28 -10.42 2.63
N PHE A 61 -3.43 -9.90 2.20
CA PHE A 61 -4.76 -10.37 2.63
C PHE A 61 -5.46 -11.23 1.57
N THR A 62 -4.82 -11.44 0.42
CA THR A 62 -5.34 -12.33 -0.61
C THR A 62 -4.98 -13.77 -0.24
N THR A 63 -5.99 -14.58 0.05
CA THR A 63 -5.80 -16.04 0.13
C THR A 63 -5.66 -16.56 -1.29
N GLN A 64 -4.56 -17.22 -1.64
CA GLN A 64 -4.48 -17.97 -2.90
C GLN A 64 -5.60 -19.01 -2.89
N LEU A 65 -6.56 -18.88 -3.80
CA LEU A 65 -7.49 -19.96 -4.12
C LEU A 65 -6.65 -21.07 -4.76
N ILE A 66 -6.37 -22.11 -3.97
CA ILE A 66 -5.94 -23.44 -4.45
C ILE A 66 -7.09 -24.12 -5.18
#